data_AF-A0AAW4ETQ3-F1
#
_entry.id   AF-A0AAW4ETQ3-F1
#
_cell.length_a   1.000
_cell.length_b   1.000
_cell.length_c   1.000
_cell.angle_alpha   90.00
_cell.angle_beta   90.00
_cell.angle_gamma   90.00
#
_symmetry.space_group_name_H-M   'P 1'
#
loop_
_entity.id
_entity.type
_entity.pdbx_description
1 polymer ?
#
loop_
_entity_poly.entity_id
_entity_poly.type
_entity_poly.pdbx_seq_one_letter_code
_entity_poly.pdbx_strand_id
1 'polypeptide(L)'
;MSDRSTRLYYLAAVVIWLAVMAALIHAGTQTDYWMQRWLEPGEVQPYPIRAVAIFALMSTVEIAVVMLIVRPWRWRRLWLRLLIAFALLLTWSVPFAMGAMHQSPVYGAHLLWLLLLDLGLFLALCAVSVIRAWQALRRRASAARGYPSP
;
A
#
# COMPACT_ATOMS: atom_id res chain seq x y z
N MET A 1 -8.77 -16.43 19.55
CA MET A 1 -7.47 -15.82 19.15
C MET A 1 -7.65 -14.51 18.35
N SER A 2 -8.58 -13.60 18.69
CA SER A 2 -9.09 -12.60 17.73
C SER A 2 -8.88 -11.11 18.04
N ASP A 3 -8.42 -10.72 19.23
CA ASP A 3 -8.38 -9.28 19.60
C ASP A 3 -6.99 -8.66 19.33
N ARG A 4 -5.91 -9.32 19.74
CA ARG A 4 -4.53 -8.79 19.58
C ARG A 4 -4.13 -8.58 18.11
N SER A 5 -4.41 -9.54 17.23
CA SER A 5 -4.06 -9.44 15.80
C SER A 5 -4.85 -8.34 15.09
N THR A 6 -6.12 -8.19 15.44
CA THR A 6 -6.99 -7.12 14.93
C THR A 6 -6.50 -5.75 15.40
N ARG A 7 -6.16 -5.60 16.69
CA ARG A 7 -5.57 -4.36 17.22
C ARG A 7 -4.25 -4.01 16.56
N LEU A 8 -3.34 -4.98 16.39
CA LEU A 8 -2.08 -4.76 15.69
C LEU A 8 -2.29 -4.33 14.24
N TYR A 9 -3.31 -4.88 13.57
CA TYR A 9 -3.66 -4.49 12.21
C TYR A 9 -4.13 -3.03 12.12
N TYR A 10 -5.04 -2.62 13.00
CA TYR A 10 -5.49 -1.22 13.07
C TYR A 10 -4.35 -0.28 13.46
N LEU A 11 -3.51 -0.67 14.42
CA LEU A 11 -2.36 0.12 14.83
C LEU A 11 -1.35 0.30 13.69
N ALA A 12 -1.05 -0.78 12.96
CA ALA A 12 -0.20 -0.68 11.77
C ALA A 12 -0.80 0.25 10.72
N ALA A 13 -2.11 0.17 10.47
CA ALA A 13 -2.78 1.06 9.52
C ALA A 13 -2.72 2.53 9.96
N VAL A 14 -2.90 2.82 11.25
CA VAL A 14 -2.78 4.19 11.79
C VAL A 14 -1.35 4.70 11.69
N VAL A 15 -0.34 3.88 12.02
CA VAL A 15 1.07 4.26 11.89
C VAL A 15 1.43 4.55 10.43
N ILE A 16 0.99 3.69 9.51
CA ILE A 16 1.18 3.90 8.07
C ILE A 16 0.48 5.19 7.63
N TRP A 17 -0.76 5.41 8.04
CA TRP A 17 -1.50 6.63 7.73
C TRP A 17 -0.75 7.88 8.21
N LEU A 18 -0.27 7.90 9.45
CA LEU A 18 0.52 9.01 9.99
C LEU A 18 1.82 9.23 9.20
N ALA A 19 2.51 8.15 8.83
CA ALA A 19 3.73 8.25 8.03
C ALA A 19 3.45 8.84 6.63
N VAL A 20 2.35 8.44 5.99
CA VAL A 20 1.92 9.01 4.70
C VAL A 20 1.56 10.48 4.83
N MET A 21 0.81 10.87 5.87
CA MET A 21 0.49 12.29 6.12
C MET A 21 1.76 13.11 6.33
N ALA A 22 2.69 12.62 7.15
CA ALA A 22 3.97 13.29 7.37
C ALA A 22 4.78 13.42 6.07
N ALA A 23 4.83 12.36 5.25
CA ALA A 23 5.53 12.39 3.96
C ALA A 23 4.90 13.39 2.98
N LEU A 24 3.58 13.46 2.90
CA LEU A 24 2.87 14.42 2.04
C LEU A 24 3.07 15.87 2.51
N ILE A 25 2.99 16.11 3.83
CA ILE A 25 3.23 17.43 4.40
C ILE A 25 4.67 17.88 4.14
N HIS A 26 5.63 16.99 4.37
CA HIS A 26 7.05 17.23 4.12
C HIS A 26 7.31 17.48 2.62
N ALA A 27 6.70 16.69 1.73
CA ALA A 27 6.82 16.91 0.29
C ALA A 27 6.29 18.29 -0.13
N GLY A 28 5.25 18.81 0.52
CA GLY A 28 4.76 20.18 0.28
C GLY A 28 5.77 21.27 0.66
N THR A 29 6.75 20.98 1.51
CA THR A 29 7.84 21.92 1.87
C THR A 29 9.03 21.86 0.91
N GLN A 30 9.06 20.89 0.00
CA GLN A 30 10.12 20.75 -0.97
C GLN A 30 9.90 21.69 -2.16
N THR A 31 11.02 22.13 -2.76
CA THR A 31 10.99 23.01 -3.93
C THR A 31 10.35 22.29 -5.12
N ASP A 32 9.36 22.94 -5.73
CA ASP A 32 8.77 22.48 -6.97
C ASP A 32 9.47 23.18 -8.15
N TYR A 33 10.44 22.48 -8.75
CA TYR A 33 11.21 23.00 -9.87
C TYR A 33 10.38 23.29 -11.13
N TRP A 34 9.16 22.77 -11.22
CA TRP A 34 8.25 23.10 -12.31
C TRP A 34 7.49 24.39 -12.02
N MET A 35 7.00 24.56 -10.80
CA MET A 35 6.34 25.80 -10.38
C MET A 35 7.31 26.99 -10.33
N GLN A 36 8.56 26.74 -9.93
CA GLN A 36 9.61 27.76 -9.85
C GLN A 36 9.92 28.42 -11.20
N ARG A 37 9.66 27.75 -12.33
CA ARG A 37 9.85 28.34 -13.68
C ARG A 37 8.86 29.44 -14.01
N TRP A 38 7.73 29.48 -13.30
CA TRP A 38 6.64 30.43 -13.53
C TRP A 38 6.62 31.58 -12.51
N LEU A 39 7.44 31.48 -11.45
CA LEU A 39 7.56 32.50 -10.42
C LEU A 39 8.58 33.55 -10.83
N GLU A 40 8.34 34.80 -10.44
CA GLU A 40 9.32 35.86 -10.67
C GLU A 40 10.57 35.63 -9.80
N PRO A 41 11.76 36.10 -10.23
CA PRO A 41 12.97 35.98 -9.43
C PRO A 41 12.80 36.62 -8.04
N GLY A 42 12.93 35.81 -6.98
CA GLY A 42 12.79 36.27 -5.59
C GLY A 42 11.40 36.06 -4.99
N GLU A 43 10.41 35.62 -5.77
CA GLU A 43 9.12 35.21 -5.22
C GLU A 43 9.24 33.90 -4.43
N VAL A 44 8.55 33.87 -3.29
CA VAL A 44 8.50 32.69 -2.43
C VAL A 44 7.42 31.75 -2.94
N GLN A 45 7.80 30.49 -3.16
CA GLN A 45 6.87 29.45 -3.57
C GLN A 45 5.77 29.25 -2.50
N PRO A 46 4.47 29.38 -2.84
CA PRO A 46 3.40 29.12 -1.89
C PRO A 46 3.30 27.63 -1.55
N TYR A 47 2.92 27.32 -0.32
CA TYR A 47 2.69 25.94 0.12
C TYR A 47 1.50 25.32 -0.65
N PRO A 48 1.64 24.13 -1.25
CA PRO A 48 0.62 23.54 -2.12
C PRO A 48 -0.50 22.85 -1.31
N ILE A 49 -1.21 23.61 -0.47
CA ILE A 49 -2.20 23.08 0.48
C ILE A 49 -3.29 22.24 -0.19
N ARG A 50 -3.75 22.64 -1.39
CA ARG A 50 -4.76 21.93 -2.16
C ARG A 50 -4.27 20.55 -2.60
N ALA A 51 -3.03 20.47 -3.10
CA ALA A 51 -2.46 19.19 -3.54
C ALA A 51 -2.28 18.25 -2.34
N VAL A 52 -1.72 18.77 -1.23
CA VAL A 52 -1.52 17.99 0.00
C VAL A 52 -2.86 17.45 0.52
N ALA A 53 -3.90 18.28 0.57
CA ALA A 53 -5.23 17.86 1.04
C ALA A 53 -5.86 16.78 0.14
N ILE A 54 -5.77 16.93 -1.18
CA ILE A 54 -6.32 15.94 -2.14
C ILE A 54 -5.60 14.61 -1.99
N PHE A 55 -4.27 14.61 -1.99
CA PHE A 55 -3.49 13.38 -1.89
C PHE A 55 -3.61 12.73 -0.50
N ALA A 56 -3.73 13.53 0.57
CA ALA A 56 -4.04 13.01 1.90
C ALA A 56 -5.39 12.28 1.95
N LEU A 57 -6.41 12.86 1.31
CA LEU A 57 -7.72 12.23 1.21
C LEU A 57 -7.65 10.93 0.38
N MET A 58 -6.98 10.97 -0.78
CA MET A 58 -6.78 9.78 -1.63
C MET A 58 -6.07 8.66 -0.86
N SER A 59 -4.94 8.94 -0.21
CA SER A 59 -4.23 7.94 0.58
C SER A 59 -5.06 7.39 1.74
N THR A 60 -5.92 8.21 2.35
CA THR A 60 -6.85 7.74 3.38
C THR A 60 -7.86 6.73 2.81
N VAL A 61 -8.40 7.01 1.63
CA VAL A 61 -9.32 6.12 0.93
C VAL A 61 -8.62 4.82 0.53
N GLU A 62 -7.41 4.89 0.00
CA GLU A 62 -6.61 3.72 -0.39
C GLU A 62 -6.35 2.79 0.79
N ILE A 63 -5.93 3.33 1.94
CA ILE A 63 -5.74 2.57 3.17
C ILE A 63 -7.07 1.93 3.61
N ALA A 64 -8.16 2.70 3.62
CA ALA A 64 -9.48 2.19 4.01
C ALA A 64 -9.97 1.05 3.10
N VAL A 65 -9.76 1.17 1.78
CA VAL A 65 -10.10 0.13 0.80
C VAL A 65 -9.28 -1.13 1.05
N VAL A 66 -7.97 -1.02 1.26
CA VAL A 66 -7.12 -2.17 1.60
C VAL A 66 -7.58 -2.84 2.89
N MET A 67 -7.89 -2.04 3.91
CA MET A 67 -8.41 -2.56 5.19
C MET A 67 -9.72 -3.33 5.02
N LEU A 68 -10.63 -2.80 4.21
CA LEU A 68 -11.91 -3.41 3.93
C LEU A 68 -11.78 -4.72 3.15
N ILE A 69 -10.90 -4.75 2.13
CA ILE A 69 -10.73 -5.88 1.23
C ILE A 69 -9.89 -6.98 1.88
N VAL A 70 -8.77 -6.68 2.54
CA VAL A 70 -7.83 -7.71 3.01
C VAL A 70 -8.37 -8.48 4.21
N ARG A 71 -8.89 -7.77 5.24
CA ARG A 71 -9.30 -8.32 6.57
C ARG A 71 -8.58 -9.63 6.94
N PRO A 72 -7.33 -9.56 7.43
CA PRO A 72 -6.41 -10.70 7.51
C PRO A 72 -6.88 -11.84 8.43
N TRP A 73 -7.80 -11.57 9.35
CA TRP A 73 -8.39 -12.58 10.24
C TRP A 73 -9.27 -13.61 9.53
N ARG A 74 -9.74 -13.33 8.31
CA ARG A 74 -10.50 -14.29 7.49
C ARG A 74 -9.58 -15.02 6.52
N TRP A 75 -8.95 -16.10 6.99
CA TRP A 75 -8.07 -16.95 6.18
C TRP A 75 -8.75 -17.58 4.95
N ARG A 76 -10.07 -17.81 5.03
CA ARG A 76 -10.87 -18.32 3.90
C ARG A 76 -10.86 -17.29 2.77
N ARG A 77 -10.34 -17.68 1.61
CA ARG A 77 -10.17 -16.84 0.41
C ARG A 77 -9.25 -15.61 0.60
N LEU A 78 -8.40 -15.56 1.64
CA LEU A 78 -7.46 -14.45 1.86
C LEU A 78 -6.58 -14.16 0.63
N TRP A 79 -6.07 -15.21 -0.02
CA TRP A 79 -5.29 -15.09 -1.25
C TRP A 79 -6.04 -14.35 -2.37
N LEU A 80 -7.31 -14.70 -2.59
CA LEU A 80 -8.14 -14.03 -3.61
C LEU A 80 -8.41 -12.56 -3.25
N ARG A 81 -8.62 -12.27 -1.96
CA ARG A 81 -8.86 -10.90 -1.48
C ARG A 81 -7.64 -10.02 -1.65
N LEU A 82 -6.45 -10.55 -1.33
CA LEU A 82 -5.18 -9.88 -1.61
C LEU A 82 -4.98 -9.65 -3.10
N LEU A 83 -5.34 -10.63 -3.95
CA LEU A 83 -5.23 -10.50 -5.41
C LEU A 83 -6.16 -9.41 -5.95
N ILE A 84 -7.40 -9.36 -5.45
CA ILE A 84 -8.37 -8.31 -5.80
C ILE A 84 -7.85 -6.93 -5.36
N ALA A 85 -7.36 -6.80 -4.12
CA ALA A 85 -6.80 -5.55 -3.62
C ALA A 85 -5.61 -5.08 -4.47
N PHE A 86 -4.69 -6.02 -4.77
CA PHE A 86 -3.52 -5.74 -5.59
C PHE A 86 -3.90 -5.33 -7.01
N ALA A 87 -4.77 -6.07 -7.69
CA ALA A 87 -5.17 -5.73 -9.05
C ALA A 87 -5.90 -4.38 -9.11
N LEU A 88 -6.77 -4.10 -8.13
CA LEU A 88 -7.49 -2.83 -8.05
C LEU A 88 -6.55 -1.64 -7.85
N LEU A 89 -5.62 -1.75 -6.90
CA LEU A 89 -4.67 -0.66 -6.63
C LEU A 89 -3.60 -0.52 -7.69
N LEU A 90 -3.10 -1.62 -8.27
CA LEU A 90 -2.17 -1.55 -9.38
C LEU A 90 -2.81 -0.82 -10.58
N THR A 91 -4.09 -1.10 -10.86
CA THR A 91 -4.85 -0.38 -11.90
C THR A 91 -4.95 1.12 -11.59
N TRP A 92 -5.08 1.47 -10.31
CA TRP A 92 -5.09 2.86 -9.83
C TRP A 92 -3.71 3.51 -9.92
N SER A 93 -2.62 2.79 -9.65
CA SER A 93 -1.24 3.29 -9.69
C SER A 93 -0.75 3.61 -11.10
N VAL A 94 -1.20 2.88 -12.12
CA VAL A 94 -0.73 3.05 -13.52
C VAL A 94 -0.94 4.48 -14.05
N PRO A 95 -2.14 5.09 -13.96
CA PRO A 95 -2.34 6.49 -14.35
C PRO A 95 -1.39 7.47 -13.66
N PHE A 96 -1.09 7.26 -12.36
CA PHE A 96 -0.16 8.12 -11.63
C PHE A 96 1.29 7.91 -12.07
N ALA A 97 1.68 6.66 -12.35
CA ALA A 97 3.02 6.38 -12.87
C ALA A 97 3.23 7.01 -14.26
N MET A 98 2.22 6.98 -15.12
CA MET A 98 2.28 7.62 -16.45
C MET A 98 2.42 9.14 -16.35
N GLY A 99 1.83 9.76 -15.32
CA GLY A 99 1.92 11.20 -15.11
C GLY A 99 3.26 11.69 -14.55
N ALA A 100 4.15 10.81 -14.08
CA ALA A 100 5.30 11.15 -13.24
C ALA A 100 6.33 12.12 -13.84
N MET A 101 6.36 12.32 -15.15
CA MET A 101 7.46 13.02 -15.83
C MET A 101 7.56 14.53 -15.51
N HIS A 102 6.47 15.20 -15.12
CA HIS A 102 6.43 16.66 -14.91
C HIS A 102 5.59 17.02 -13.68
N GLN A 103 5.98 16.55 -12.51
CA GLN A 103 5.09 16.58 -11.34
C GLN A 103 5.72 17.26 -10.12
N SER A 104 4.84 17.76 -9.26
CA SER A 104 5.19 18.36 -7.98
C SER A 104 5.75 17.32 -7.00
N PRO A 105 6.55 17.73 -6.00
CA PRO A 105 7.05 16.81 -4.98
C PRO A 105 5.94 16.04 -4.24
N VAL A 106 4.79 16.69 -4.00
CA VAL A 106 3.63 16.06 -3.34
C VAL A 106 3.06 14.91 -4.18
N TYR A 107 2.96 15.10 -5.50
CA TYR A 107 2.56 14.04 -6.42
C TYR A 107 3.56 12.87 -6.39
N GLY A 108 4.85 13.18 -6.41
CA GLY A 108 5.92 12.18 -6.30
C GLY A 108 5.82 11.36 -5.00
N ALA A 109 5.56 12.02 -3.88
CA ALA A 109 5.37 11.34 -2.59
C ALA A 109 4.14 10.42 -2.59
N HIS A 110 3.03 10.86 -3.19
CA HIS A 110 1.84 10.02 -3.34
C HIS A 110 2.09 8.81 -4.26
N LEU A 111 2.79 9.01 -5.38
CA LEU A 111 3.16 7.92 -6.27
C LEU A 111 4.09 6.91 -5.58
N LEU A 112 5.08 7.38 -4.82
CA LEU A 112 5.94 6.51 -4.02
C LEU A 112 5.11 5.70 -3.00
N TRP A 113 4.16 6.34 -2.33
CA TRP A 113 3.23 5.66 -1.43
C TRP A 113 2.45 4.55 -2.14
N LEU A 114 1.87 4.83 -3.31
CA LEU A 114 1.15 3.83 -4.12
C LEU A 114 2.04 2.64 -4.48
N LEU A 115 3.28 2.88 -4.92
CA LEU A 115 4.23 1.82 -5.27
C LEU A 115 4.61 0.97 -4.05
N LEU A 116 4.80 1.58 -2.89
CA LEU A 116 5.06 0.86 -1.64
C LEU A 116 3.85 0.02 -1.21
N LEU A 117 2.63 0.54 -1.43
CA LEU A 117 1.40 -0.16 -1.14
C LEU A 117 1.22 -1.39 -2.05
N ASP A 118 1.45 -1.23 -3.36
CA ASP A 118 1.43 -2.32 -4.34
C ASP A 118 2.49 -3.38 -4.02
N LEU A 119 3.71 -2.96 -3.72
CA LEU A 119 4.79 -3.85 -3.29
C LEU A 119 4.41 -4.61 -2.02
N GLY A 120 3.83 -3.93 -1.03
CA GLY A 120 3.36 -4.54 0.22
C GLY A 120 2.29 -5.61 -0.01
N LEU A 121 1.32 -5.34 -0.88
CA LEU A 121 0.28 -6.31 -1.27
C LEU A 121 0.86 -7.51 -2.03
N PHE A 122 1.81 -7.26 -2.93
CA PHE A 122 2.51 -8.32 -3.66
C PHE A 122 3.32 -9.23 -2.72
N LEU A 123 4.08 -8.65 -1.78
CA LEU A 123 4.82 -9.40 -0.78
C LEU A 123 3.88 -10.22 0.12
N ALA A 124 2.74 -9.67 0.51
CA ALA A 124 1.72 -10.40 1.26
C ALA A 124 1.13 -11.58 0.46
N LEU A 125 0.88 -11.40 -0.84
CA LEU A 125 0.45 -12.47 -1.74
C LEU A 125 1.48 -13.60 -1.82
N CYS A 126 2.75 -13.25 -2.00
CA CYS A 126 3.86 -14.20 -2.03
C CYS A 126 3.96 -14.98 -0.72
N ALA A 127 3.93 -14.29 0.43
CA ALA A 127 3.98 -14.93 1.74
C ALA A 127 2.82 -15.92 1.96
N VAL A 128 1.58 -15.52 1.63
CA VAL A 128 0.41 -16.41 1.75
C VAL A 128 0.53 -17.61 0.81
N SER A 129 1.09 -17.43 -0.39
CA SER A 129 1.30 -18.50 -1.36
C SER A 129 2.32 -19.52 -0.86
N VAL A 130 3.46 -19.06 -0.33
CA VAL A 130 4.50 -19.91 0.27
C VAL A 130 3.95 -20.68 1.46
N ILE A 131 3.22 -20.02 2.37
CA ILE A 131 2.62 -20.67 3.54
C ILE A 131 1.65 -21.78 3.12
N ARG A 132 0.81 -21.52 2.10
CA ARG A 132 -0.14 -22.53 1.59
C ARG A 132 0.58 -23.71 0.94
N ALA A 133 1.60 -23.46 0.12
CA ALA A 133 2.40 -24.52 -0.49
C ALA A 133 3.08 -25.38 0.57
N TRP A 134 3.67 -24.76 1.59
CA TRP A 134 4.31 -25.44 2.71
C TRP A 134 3.31 -26.30 3.51
N GLN A 135 2.12 -25.77 3.80
CA GLN A 135 1.07 -26.53 4.48
C GLN A 135 0.59 -27.72 3.66
N ALA A 136 0.45 -27.57 2.34
CA ALA A 136 0.09 -28.66 1.44
C ALA A 136 1.17 -29.75 1.40
N LEU A 137 2.45 -29.36 1.32
CA LEU A 137 3.58 -30.29 1.36
C LEU A 137 3.63 -31.09 2.66
N ARG A 138 3.48 -30.41 3.81
CA ARG A 138 3.43 -31.08 5.13
C ARG A 138 2.28 -32.08 5.22
N ARG A 139 1.08 -31.72 4.74
CA ARG A 139 -0.07 -32.64 4.72
C ARG A 139 0.20 -33.89 3.88
N ARG A 140 0.81 -33.73 2.70
CA ARG A 140 1.21 -34.86 1.84
C ARG A 140 2.26 -35.76 2.52
N ALA A 141 3.27 -35.16 3.15
CA ALA A 141 4.32 -35.91 3.86
C ALA A 141 3.81 -36.63 5.13
N SER A 142 2.76 -36.11 5.78
CA SER A 142 2.07 -36.78 6.88
C SER A 142 1.17 -37.91 6.39
N ALA A 143 0.46 -37.72 5.27
CA ALA A 143 -0.38 -38.77 4.66
C ALA A 143 0.47 -39.95 4.16
N ALA A 144 1.64 -39.69 3.57
CA ALA A 144 2.57 -40.73 3.14
C ALA A 144 3.19 -41.56 4.29
N ARG A 145 3.27 -40.98 5.50
CA ARG A 145 3.75 -41.68 6.71
C ARG A 145 2.68 -42.49 7.44
N GLY A 146 1.40 -42.29 7.11
CA GLY A 146 0.27 -42.98 7.73
C GLY A 146 -0.14 -44.29 7.06
N TYR A 147 0.49 -44.68 5.94
CA TYR A 147 0.30 -45.98 5.31
C TYR A 147 1.42 -46.95 5.75
N PRO A 148 1.14 -47.98 6.56
CA PRO A 148 2.05 -49.11 6.68
C PRO A 148 2.06 -49.85 5.33
N SER A 149 3.24 -50.05 4.77
CA SER A 149 3.49 -50.95 3.65
C SER A 149 3.09 -52.39 4.04
N PRO A 150 2.45 -53.16 3.13
CA PRO A 150 2.04 -54.54 3.38
C PRO A 150 3.23 -55.49 3.57
#